data_AF-A0A6M3HS26-F1
#
_entry.id   AF-A0A6M3HS26-F1
#
_cell.length_a   1.000
_cell.length_b   1.000
_cell.length_c   1.000
_cell.angle_alpha   90.00
_cell.angle_beta   90.00
_cell.angle_gamma   90.00
#
_symmetry.space_group_name_H-M   'P 1'
#
loop_
_entity.id
_entity.type
_entity.pdbx_description
1 polymer ?
#
loop_
_entity_poly.entity_id
_entity_poly.type
_entity_poly.pdbx_seq_one_letter_code
_entity_poly.pdbx_strand_id
1 'polypeptide(L)'
;MPAYNIIEPSDNTAQLNCTICLESLHSENQEEQMIICETSCKHYFHKQCIDTWLERSEECPLCKTSFGNRRQRPEDNFNIEEFLEQEQNANANALGQEDDCIICLQPLDRRFNISCPNNHDCFHEECARDWLYTSNRCPICRQDCRRDRPARNIARVINLNVPEPIYRTNLNPLLPNRQEFFQNLVNQAVPPENISLQNLKQAIRTATENYLAWRGNGRGFFHRGNTGKDRALNFRTEINNYNGTTSDCWRHIANTIRDYPRHNHSYTSFILNSFKNIPGLRLRNLDYTLDTREVKKERYRLLGGGLSQINIAEQQARNLRAIILGNTQSQRLFWRICFNENEPAGFSTTGIATKTVNLQNNDRLTMMTTAGQERFRVFTRPLYRNAQIIILIGDNDELRDLASRIQDNDSVPVVWVRLPN
;
A
#
# COMPACT_ATOMS: atom_id res chain seq x y z
N MET A 1 -31.10 10.44 14.97
CA MET A 1 -31.99 11.23 14.10
C MET A 1 -32.00 10.61 12.71
N PRO A 2 -33.13 10.55 12.00
CA PRO A 2 -33.20 9.95 10.67
C PRO A 2 -32.34 10.71 9.65
N ALA A 3 -31.79 10.01 8.65
CA ALA A 3 -30.90 10.58 7.62
C ALA A 3 -31.58 11.63 6.73
N TYR A 4 -32.90 11.54 6.62
CA TYR A 4 -33.77 12.47 5.90
C TYR A 4 -35.14 12.52 6.58
N ASN A 5 -35.88 13.60 6.33
CA ASN A 5 -37.28 13.74 6.68
C ASN A 5 -38.12 13.58 5.41
N ILE A 6 -39.25 12.90 5.51
CA ILE A 6 -40.25 12.92 4.45
C ILE A 6 -40.96 14.28 4.52
N ILE A 7 -41.03 14.97 3.39
CA ILE A 7 -41.67 16.27 3.29
C ILE A 7 -42.85 16.21 2.32
N GLU A 8 -43.83 17.07 2.55
CA GLU A 8 -44.89 17.30 1.58
C GLU A 8 -44.36 18.12 0.40
N PRO A 9 -44.87 17.88 -0.82
CA PRO A 9 -44.49 18.66 -1.99
C PRO A 9 -44.90 20.12 -1.79
N SER A 10 -43.95 21.04 -1.92
CA SER A 10 -44.17 22.49 -1.84
C SER A 10 -43.81 23.18 -3.16
N ASP A 11 -44.32 24.39 -3.40
CA ASP A 11 -44.02 25.18 -4.60
C ASP A 11 -42.51 25.38 -4.82
N ASN A 12 -41.71 25.42 -3.73
CA ASN A 12 -40.25 25.53 -3.80
C ASN A 12 -39.55 24.24 -4.28
N THR A 13 -40.17 23.08 -4.07
CA THR A 13 -39.63 21.78 -4.49
C THR A 13 -40.13 21.36 -5.88
N ALA A 14 -41.17 22.04 -6.41
CA ALA A 14 -41.80 21.74 -7.69
C ALA A 14 -40.89 21.94 -8.92
N GLN A 15 -39.84 22.73 -8.77
CA GLN A 15 -38.85 23.02 -9.83
C GLN A 15 -37.52 22.29 -9.65
N LEU A 16 -37.40 21.41 -8.65
CA LEU A 16 -36.17 20.70 -8.34
C LEU A 16 -36.17 19.29 -8.95
N ASN A 17 -35.00 18.88 -9.45
CA ASN A 17 -34.78 17.52 -9.97
C ASN A 17 -34.02 16.67 -8.94
N CYS A 18 -34.34 15.38 -8.87
CA CYS A 18 -33.55 14.43 -8.11
C CYS A 18 -32.21 14.23 -8.81
N THR A 19 -31.08 14.50 -8.16
CA THR A 19 -29.76 14.36 -8.78
C THR A 19 -29.30 12.91 -8.96
N ILE A 20 -30.05 11.95 -8.44
CA ILE A 20 -29.75 10.52 -8.57
C ILE A 20 -30.33 9.94 -9.87
N CYS A 21 -31.63 10.14 -10.12
CA CYS A 21 -32.28 9.66 -11.35
C CYS A 21 -32.37 10.74 -12.45
N LEU A 22 -32.06 12.00 -12.13
CA LEU A 22 -32.18 13.18 -13.01
C LEU A 22 -33.61 13.54 -13.41
N GLU A 23 -34.62 12.91 -12.81
CA GLU A 23 -36.03 13.21 -13.04
C GLU A 23 -36.55 14.29 -12.07
N SER A 24 -37.65 14.94 -12.45
CA SER A 24 -38.35 15.92 -11.60
C SER A 24 -38.74 15.28 -10.26
N LEU A 25 -38.59 16.03 -9.17
CA LEU A 25 -39.08 15.57 -7.86
C LEU A 25 -40.61 15.48 -7.80
N HIS A 26 -41.30 16.07 -8.76
CA HIS A 26 -42.77 16.07 -8.87
C HIS A 26 -43.20 15.37 -10.17
N SER A 27 -44.21 14.52 -10.06
CA SER A 27 -44.94 13.99 -11.22
C SER A 27 -46.18 14.85 -11.47
N GLU A 28 -46.45 15.18 -12.73
CA GLU A 28 -47.69 15.86 -13.16
C GLU A 28 -48.91 14.91 -13.10
N ASN A 29 -48.66 13.59 -13.02
CA ASN A 29 -49.69 12.57 -12.87
C ASN A 29 -50.06 12.37 -11.40
N GLN A 30 -51.30 12.67 -11.03
CA GLN A 30 -51.83 12.53 -9.66
C GLN A 30 -51.83 11.08 -9.15
N GLU A 31 -51.74 10.09 -10.03
CA GLU A 31 -51.71 8.65 -9.69
C GLU A 31 -50.30 8.14 -9.30
N GLU A 32 -49.23 8.93 -9.56
CA GLU A 32 -47.84 8.57 -9.27
C GLU A 32 -47.20 9.61 -8.33
N GLN A 33 -47.80 9.80 -7.15
CA GLN A 33 -47.26 10.75 -6.17
C GLN A 33 -45.93 10.23 -5.60
N MET A 34 -44.82 10.81 -6.09
CA MET A 34 -43.47 10.47 -5.64
C MET A 34 -43.19 11.08 -4.26
N ILE A 35 -42.73 10.25 -3.32
CA ILE A 35 -42.37 10.71 -1.97
C ILE A 35 -41.04 11.45 -2.02
N ILE A 36 -41.02 12.69 -1.53
CA ILE A 36 -39.82 13.55 -1.49
C ILE A 36 -39.21 13.51 -0.09
N CYS A 37 -37.88 13.42 -0.06
CA CYS A 37 -37.09 13.40 1.16
C CYS A 37 -36.16 14.61 1.23
N GLU A 38 -36.17 15.33 2.35
CA GLU A 38 -35.24 16.40 2.69
C GLU A 38 -34.17 15.87 3.64
N THR A 39 -32.91 16.01 3.26
CA THR A 39 -31.77 15.61 4.09
C THR A 39 -31.43 16.65 5.17
N SER A 40 -30.66 16.27 6.19
CA SER A 40 -30.19 17.20 7.24
C SER A 40 -29.34 18.37 6.69
N CYS A 41 -28.69 18.17 5.55
CA CYS A 41 -27.95 19.18 4.79
C CYS A 41 -28.81 19.94 3.76
N LYS A 42 -30.15 19.83 3.85
CA LYS A 42 -31.12 20.61 3.06
C LYS A 42 -31.12 20.32 1.55
N HIS A 43 -30.78 19.08 1.17
CA HIS A 43 -30.90 18.56 -0.21
C HIS A 43 -32.08 17.60 -0.37
N TYR A 44 -32.65 17.54 -1.56
CA TYR A 44 -33.91 16.86 -1.87
C TYR A 44 -33.74 15.70 -2.87
N PHE A 45 -34.44 14.60 -2.62
CA PHE A 45 -34.39 13.38 -3.44
C PHE A 45 -35.74 12.65 -3.43
N HIS A 46 -36.01 11.80 -4.43
CA HIS A 46 -37.06 10.80 -4.29
C HIS A 46 -36.67 9.80 -3.21
N LYS A 47 -37.64 9.35 -2.42
CA LYS A 47 -37.43 8.35 -1.37
C LYS A 47 -36.71 7.10 -1.89
N GLN A 48 -37.15 6.54 -3.01
CA GLN A 48 -36.54 5.34 -3.59
C GLN A 48 -35.08 5.57 -4.01
N CYS A 49 -34.80 6.73 -4.60
CA CYS A 49 -33.45 7.12 -5.02
C CYS A 49 -32.52 7.28 -3.82
N ILE A 50 -32.93 8.02 -2.79
CA ILE A 50 -32.10 8.21 -1.60
C ILE A 50 -31.98 6.92 -0.78
N ASP A 51 -33.01 6.08 -0.72
CA ASP A 51 -32.93 4.77 -0.06
C ASP A 51 -31.88 3.87 -0.72
N THR A 52 -31.91 3.78 -2.06
CA THR A 52 -30.93 3.01 -2.84
C THR A 52 -29.52 3.58 -2.68
N TRP A 53 -29.36 4.90 -2.63
CA TRP A 53 -28.07 5.53 -2.40
C TRP A 53 -27.52 5.22 -1.00
N LEU A 54 -28.39 5.27 0.01
CA LEU A 54 -28.04 4.98 1.40
C LEU A 54 -27.72 3.50 1.68
N GLU A 55 -27.94 2.61 0.72
CA GLU A 55 -27.39 1.25 0.76
C GLU A 55 -25.87 1.23 0.52
N ARG A 56 -25.32 2.26 -0.13
CA ARG A 56 -23.93 2.30 -0.61
C ARG A 56 -23.10 3.43 0.01
N SER A 57 -23.72 4.51 0.47
CA SER A 57 -23.04 5.69 1.00
C SER A 57 -23.82 6.35 2.15
N GLU A 58 -23.11 6.84 3.17
CA GLU A 58 -23.67 7.61 4.29
C GLU A 58 -23.51 9.12 4.14
N GLU A 59 -23.11 9.53 2.94
CA GLU A 59 -22.89 10.92 2.57
C GLU A 59 -23.99 11.38 1.62
N CYS A 60 -24.36 12.65 1.72
CA CYS A 60 -25.26 13.28 0.78
C CYS A 60 -24.72 13.16 -0.66
N PRO A 61 -25.51 12.66 -1.62
CA PRO A 61 -25.09 12.57 -3.03
C PRO A 61 -24.67 13.92 -3.63
N LEU A 62 -25.21 15.02 -3.09
CA LEU A 62 -24.99 16.38 -3.58
C LEU A 62 -23.78 17.07 -2.95
N CYS A 63 -23.69 17.08 -1.61
CA CYS A 63 -22.70 17.89 -0.88
C CYS A 63 -21.71 17.08 -0.05
N LYS A 64 -21.84 15.75 -0.03
CA LYS A 64 -21.03 14.81 0.75
C LYS A 64 -21.09 15.00 2.28
N THR A 65 -22.02 15.81 2.78
CA THR A 65 -22.24 15.93 4.23
C THR A 65 -22.77 14.60 4.78
N SER A 66 -22.16 14.12 5.86
CA SER A 66 -22.59 12.89 6.55
C SER A 66 -23.96 13.08 7.21
N PHE A 67 -24.82 12.06 7.12
CA PHE A 67 -26.20 12.12 7.64
C PHE A 67 -26.34 12.04 9.17
N GLY A 68 -25.23 11.95 9.92
CA GLY A 68 -25.22 12.27 11.35
C GLY A 68 -26.20 11.47 12.20
N ASN A 69 -26.21 10.13 12.05
CA ASN A 69 -26.50 9.10 13.05
C ASN A 69 -26.53 7.75 12.31
N ARG A 70 -25.72 6.79 12.76
CA ARG A 70 -25.52 5.47 12.15
C ARG A 70 -26.85 4.78 11.82
N ARG A 71 -27.00 4.28 10.60
CA ARG A 71 -27.67 2.98 10.42
C ARG A 71 -26.74 1.98 11.10
N GLN A 72 -27.19 1.26 12.13
CA GLN A 72 -26.45 0.09 12.59
C GLN A 72 -26.41 -0.89 11.42
N ARG A 73 -25.33 -0.87 10.64
CA ARG A 73 -25.11 -1.94 9.68
C ARG A 73 -24.83 -3.21 10.49
N PRO A 74 -25.05 -4.42 9.95
CA PRO A 74 -24.69 -5.64 10.66
C PRO A 74 -23.24 -5.64 11.19
N GLU A 75 -22.32 -4.98 10.47
CA GLU A 75 -20.93 -4.73 10.89
C GLU A 75 -20.76 -3.78 12.10
N ASP A 76 -21.73 -2.90 12.38
CA ASP A 76 -21.71 -1.99 13.54
C ASP A 76 -22.17 -2.68 14.83
N ASN A 77 -22.83 -3.84 14.73
CA ASN A 77 -23.16 -4.72 15.85
C ASN A 77 -22.06 -5.77 16.11
N PHE A 78 -20.86 -5.58 15.55
CA PHE A 78 -19.74 -6.45 15.82
C PHE A 78 -19.28 -6.33 17.28
N ASN A 79 -19.60 -7.36 18.08
CA ASN A 79 -19.06 -7.51 19.42
C ASN A 79 -17.72 -8.24 19.35
N ILE A 80 -16.64 -7.52 19.65
CA ILE A 80 -15.28 -8.06 19.70
C ILE A 80 -15.18 -9.14 20.78
N GLU A 81 -15.75 -8.90 21.96
CA GLU A 81 -15.67 -9.82 23.09
C GLU A 81 -16.32 -11.16 22.73
N GLU A 82 -17.54 -11.11 22.16
CA GLU A 82 -18.26 -12.32 21.71
C GLU A 82 -17.47 -13.10 20.65
N PHE A 83 -16.85 -12.41 19.69
CA PHE A 83 -16.01 -13.04 18.68
C PHE A 83 -14.78 -13.72 19.31
N LEU A 84 -14.08 -13.03 20.22
CA LEU A 84 -12.89 -13.57 20.88
C LEU A 84 -13.23 -14.80 21.73
N GLU A 85 -14.37 -14.78 22.43
CA GLU A 85 -14.87 -15.93 23.20
C GLU A 85 -15.19 -17.13 22.30
N GLN A 86 -15.87 -16.91 21.16
CA GLN A 86 -16.16 -17.95 20.19
C GLN A 86 -14.88 -18.57 19.62
N GLU A 87 -13.89 -17.75 19.30
CA GLU A 87 -12.59 -18.21 18.79
C GLU A 87 -11.81 -19.03 19.83
N GLN A 88 -11.78 -18.60 21.10
CA GLN A 88 -11.14 -19.36 22.18
C GLN A 88 -11.79 -20.74 22.34
N ASN A 89 -13.13 -20.80 22.31
CA ASN A 89 -13.87 -22.05 22.44
C ASN A 89 -13.73 -22.97 21.22
N ALA A 90 -13.71 -22.42 20.01
CA ALA A 90 -13.52 -23.20 18.78
C ALA A 90 -12.08 -23.72 18.64
N ASN A 91 -11.09 -22.96 19.12
CA ASN A 91 -9.68 -23.31 19.01
C ASN A 91 -9.19 -24.25 20.11
N ALA A 92 -9.91 -24.42 21.24
CA ALA A 92 -9.47 -25.22 22.39
C ALA A 92 -9.05 -26.68 22.07
N ASN A 93 -9.51 -27.25 20.96
CA ASN A 93 -9.19 -28.62 20.53
C ASN A 93 -8.48 -28.72 19.16
N ALA A 94 -7.99 -27.61 18.59
CA ALA A 94 -7.27 -27.64 17.31
C ALA A 94 -5.79 -28.00 17.53
N LEU A 95 -5.22 -28.88 16.68
CA LEU A 95 -3.78 -29.13 16.62
C LEU A 95 -3.07 -27.92 16.01
N GLY A 96 -2.04 -27.38 16.67
CA GLY A 96 -1.34 -26.17 16.25
C GLY A 96 -1.93 -24.89 16.85
N GLN A 97 -2.18 -24.87 18.17
CA GLN A 97 -2.56 -23.70 18.99
C GLN A 97 -1.36 -22.87 19.46
N GLU A 98 -1.55 -21.59 19.82
CA GLU A 98 -0.43 -20.64 20.12
C GLU A 98 0.53 -21.13 21.20
N ASP A 99 0.02 -21.96 22.10
CA ASP A 99 0.77 -22.62 23.15
C ASP A 99 1.23 -24.04 22.77
N ASP A 100 1.28 -24.42 21.49
CA ASP A 100 1.87 -25.69 21.08
C ASP A 100 3.37 -25.56 20.75
N CYS A 101 4.13 -26.60 21.08
CA CYS A 101 5.52 -26.71 20.66
C CYS A 101 5.60 -26.85 19.14
N ILE A 102 6.40 -26.00 18.49
CA ILE A 102 6.49 -26.03 17.01
C ILE A 102 7.19 -27.28 16.45
N ILE A 103 7.93 -28.02 17.30
CA ILE A 103 8.69 -29.20 16.89
C ILE A 103 7.82 -30.45 16.93
N CYS A 104 7.05 -30.65 18.00
CA CYS A 104 6.22 -31.85 18.18
C CYS A 104 4.71 -31.60 18.00
N LEU A 105 4.30 -30.33 17.86
CA LEU A 105 2.90 -29.89 17.71
C LEU A 105 2.00 -30.33 18.88
N GLN A 106 2.57 -30.42 20.09
CA GLN A 106 1.84 -30.73 21.32
C GLN A 106 1.79 -29.50 22.25
N PRO A 107 0.76 -29.38 23.11
CA PRO A 107 0.64 -28.28 24.06
C PRO A 107 1.87 -28.10 24.96
N LEU A 108 2.22 -26.84 25.24
CA LEU A 108 3.33 -26.42 26.08
C LEU A 108 2.83 -26.20 27.52
N ASP A 109 3.31 -27.02 28.44
CA ASP A 109 3.17 -26.72 29.86
C ASP A 109 4.09 -25.56 30.29
N ARG A 110 5.22 -25.40 29.58
CA ARG A 110 6.20 -24.33 29.79
C ARG A 110 6.92 -24.00 28.50
N ARG A 111 7.04 -22.69 28.22
CA ARG A 111 7.81 -22.16 27.09
C ARG A 111 9.31 -22.23 27.36
N PHE A 112 10.08 -22.82 26.45
CA PHE A 112 11.53 -22.86 26.49
C PHE A 112 12.13 -22.00 25.37
N ASN A 113 12.97 -21.02 25.74
CA ASN A 113 13.69 -20.21 24.77
C ASN A 113 14.98 -20.93 24.33
N ILE A 114 15.09 -21.18 23.02
CA ILE A 114 16.26 -21.82 22.40
C ILE A 114 17.50 -20.91 22.33
N SER A 115 17.51 -19.80 23.08
CA SER A 115 18.47 -18.69 22.98
C SER A 115 18.52 -18.09 21.58
N CYS A 116 17.36 -17.99 20.94
CA CYS A 116 17.21 -17.29 19.66
C CYS A 116 17.38 -15.78 19.90
N PRO A 117 18.15 -15.05 19.07
CA PRO A 117 18.19 -13.59 19.16
C PRO A 117 16.79 -12.97 19.06
N ASN A 118 15.91 -13.51 18.21
CA ASN A 118 14.54 -13.02 18.09
C ASN A 118 13.60 -13.49 19.21
N ASN A 119 14.14 -14.11 20.27
CA ASN A 119 13.40 -14.52 21.47
C ASN A 119 12.25 -15.52 21.21
N HIS A 120 12.42 -16.41 20.23
CA HIS A 120 11.48 -17.51 19.99
C HIS A 120 11.53 -18.54 21.14
N ASP A 121 10.39 -18.75 21.82
CA ASP A 121 10.28 -19.54 23.05
C ASP A 121 9.18 -20.62 23.05
N CYS A 122 8.52 -20.86 21.92
CA CYS A 122 7.44 -21.84 21.77
C CYS A 122 7.94 -23.29 21.55
N PHE A 123 8.80 -23.75 22.45
CA PHE A 123 9.35 -25.11 22.41
C PHE A 123 9.23 -25.81 23.76
N HIS A 124 9.02 -27.13 23.78
CA HIS A 124 9.40 -27.91 24.95
C HIS A 124 10.92 -27.89 25.09
N GLU A 125 11.40 -27.88 26.33
CA GLU A 125 12.84 -27.89 26.62
C GLU A 125 13.53 -29.11 25.99
N GLU A 126 12.91 -30.29 26.06
CA GLU A 126 13.42 -31.51 25.42
C GLU A 126 13.48 -31.38 23.89
N CYS A 127 12.40 -30.94 23.25
CA CYS A 127 12.35 -30.76 21.80
C CYS A 127 13.40 -29.77 21.30
N ALA A 128 13.58 -28.64 22.00
CA ALA A 128 14.59 -27.64 21.67
C ALA A 128 16.02 -28.17 21.84
N ARG A 129 16.27 -28.94 22.90
CA ARG A 129 17.59 -29.59 23.13
C ARG A 129 17.90 -30.59 22.03
N ASP A 130 16.95 -31.47 21.70
CA ASP A 130 17.07 -32.45 20.63
C ASP A 130 17.40 -31.81 19.28
N TRP A 131 16.73 -30.71 18.95
CA TRP A 131 17.05 -29.93 17.76
C TRP A 131 18.48 -29.36 17.80
N LEU A 132 18.88 -28.75 18.92
CA LEU A 132 20.20 -28.13 19.08
C LEU A 132 21.38 -29.11 19.05
N TYR A 133 21.14 -30.42 19.20
CA TYR A 133 22.16 -31.44 18.97
C TYR A 133 22.57 -31.55 17.50
N THR A 134 21.65 -31.25 16.57
CA THR A 134 21.87 -31.43 15.13
C THR A 134 22.05 -30.10 14.38
N SER A 135 21.50 -29.01 14.91
CA SER A 135 21.52 -27.70 14.28
C SER A 135 21.70 -26.60 15.31
N ASN A 136 22.61 -25.66 15.07
CA ASN A 136 22.73 -24.47 15.92
C ASN A 136 21.81 -23.33 15.46
N ARG A 137 20.78 -23.60 14.66
CA ARG A 137 19.89 -22.57 14.10
C ARG A 137 18.50 -22.69 14.70
N CYS A 138 17.84 -21.55 14.94
CA CYS A 138 16.46 -21.51 15.39
C CYS A 138 15.54 -22.26 14.40
N PRO A 139 14.66 -23.17 14.84
CA PRO A 139 13.69 -23.85 13.98
C PRO A 139 12.75 -22.90 13.23
N ILE A 140 12.44 -21.75 13.83
CA ILE A 140 11.46 -20.78 13.32
C ILE A 140 12.11 -19.76 12.39
N CYS A 141 13.17 -19.08 12.85
CA CYS A 141 13.79 -17.99 12.09
C CYS A 141 15.12 -18.37 11.43
N ARG A 142 15.67 -19.57 11.66
CA ARG A 142 16.96 -20.04 11.13
C ARG A 142 18.20 -19.20 11.49
N GLN A 143 18.07 -18.19 12.36
CA GLN A 143 19.23 -17.48 12.90
C GLN A 143 20.05 -18.40 13.82
N ASP A 144 21.36 -18.16 13.90
CA ASP A 144 22.25 -18.94 14.76
C ASP A 144 21.93 -18.70 16.25
N CYS A 145 21.56 -19.78 16.93
CA CYS A 145 21.41 -19.89 18.37
C CYS A 145 22.76 -20.36 18.95
N ARG A 146 23.65 -19.44 19.36
CA ARG A 146 24.93 -19.79 20.01
C ARG A 146 25.23 -19.03 21.31
N ARG A 147 26.19 -19.59 22.07
CA ARG A 147 26.08 -20.13 23.44
C ARG A 147 26.63 -19.27 24.59
N ASP A 148 26.94 -17.99 24.41
CA ASP A 148 27.77 -17.24 25.38
C ASP A 148 27.04 -16.46 26.48
N ARG A 149 25.81 -16.83 26.85
CA ARG A 149 25.25 -16.38 28.12
C ARG A 149 24.59 -17.54 28.84
N PRO A 150 24.97 -17.83 30.10
CA PRO A 150 24.26 -18.81 30.89
C PRO A 150 22.80 -18.36 30.99
N ALA A 151 21.89 -19.33 30.83
CA ALA A 151 20.45 -19.18 30.99
C ALA A 151 20.13 -18.67 32.40
N ARG A 152 20.32 -17.37 32.63
CA ARG A 152 19.61 -16.68 33.70
C ARG A 152 18.18 -16.51 33.21
N ASN A 153 17.23 -16.57 34.13
CA ASN A 153 15.85 -16.15 33.89
C ASN A 153 15.87 -14.69 33.42
N ILE A 154 16.07 -14.49 32.12
CA ILE A 154 16.17 -13.18 31.50
C ILE A 154 14.72 -12.80 31.20
N ALA A 155 14.16 -11.96 32.08
CA ALA A 155 12.95 -11.20 31.79
C ALA A 155 13.03 -10.68 30.35
N ARG A 156 12.00 -10.95 29.53
CA ARG A 156 11.84 -10.58 28.10
C ARG A 156 12.79 -9.43 27.70
N VAL A 157 14.03 -9.73 27.30
CA VAL A 157 14.90 -8.72 26.71
C VAL A 157 14.44 -8.62 25.27
N ILE A 158 13.56 -7.64 25.04
CA ILE A 158 13.10 -7.24 23.72
C ILE A 158 14.35 -6.97 22.87
N ASN A 159 14.61 -7.81 21.87
CA ASN A 159 15.73 -7.60 20.98
C ASN A 159 15.41 -6.43 20.03
N LEU A 160 16.36 -5.50 19.91
CA LEU A 160 16.19 -4.17 19.29
C LEU A 160 16.38 -4.16 17.76
N ASN A 161 16.59 -5.33 17.13
CA ASN A 161 16.85 -5.46 15.69
C ASN A 161 15.65 -6.00 14.88
N VAL A 162 14.43 -5.78 15.37
CA VAL A 162 13.22 -6.03 14.57
C VAL A 162 13.14 -4.96 13.49
N PRO A 163 12.92 -5.29 12.21
CA PRO A 163 12.70 -4.29 11.17
C PRO A 163 11.56 -3.36 11.58
N GLU A 164 11.88 -2.08 11.78
CA GLU A 164 10.88 -1.07 12.08
C GLU A 164 9.95 -0.90 10.86
N PRO A 165 8.63 -0.86 11.05
CA PRO A 165 7.69 -0.68 9.95
C PRO A 165 7.79 0.73 9.38
N ILE A 166 7.53 0.84 8.08
CA ILE A 166 7.44 2.16 7.42
C ILE A 166 6.23 2.95 7.91
N TYR A 167 5.20 2.25 8.37
CA TYR A 167 3.95 2.85 8.85
C TYR A 167 3.30 1.95 9.91
N ARG A 168 2.78 2.58 10.97
CA ARG A 168 2.04 1.93 12.05
C ARG A 168 0.64 2.53 12.12
N THR A 169 -0.37 1.69 12.26
CA THR A 169 -1.76 2.14 12.41
C THR A 169 -2.55 1.21 13.31
N ASN A 170 -3.57 1.75 13.97
CA ASN A 170 -4.51 0.96 14.76
C ASN A 170 -5.78 0.73 13.92
N LEU A 171 -6.21 -0.51 13.82
CA LEU A 171 -7.48 -0.85 13.19
C LEU A 171 -8.60 -0.47 14.17
N ASN A 172 -9.29 0.61 13.88
CA ASN A 172 -10.46 1.00 14.66
C ASN A 172 -11.69 0.24 14.12
N PRO A 173 -12.30 -0.65 14.93
CA PRO A 173 -13.43 -1.49 14.51
C PRO A 173 -14.69 -0.65 14.20
N LEU A 174 -14.77 0.55 14.78
CA LEU A 174 -15.86 1.51 14.66
C LEU A 174 -15.64 2.54 13.54
N LEU A 175 -14.56 2.44 12.75
CA LEU A 175 -14.30 3.36 11.64
C LEU A 175 -15.37 3.20 10.54
N PRO A 176 -16.09 4.29 10.19
CA PRO A 176 -17.15 4.23 9.18
C PRO A 176 -16.61 4.08 7.75
N ASN A 177 -15.33 4.42 7.51
CA ASN A 177 -14.74 4.42 6.17
C ASN A 177 -13.52 3.48 6.07
N ARG A 178 -13.78 2.20 5.80
CA ARG A 178 -12.73 1.19 5.58
C ARG A 178 -11.89 1.46 4.34
N GLN A 179 -12.45 2.13 3.33
CA GLN A 179 -11.67 2.59 2.18
C GLN A 179 -10.63 3.63 2.60
N GLU A 180 -10.96 4.55 3.50
CA GLU A 180 -10.01 5.54 4.02
C GLU A 180 -8.86 4.89 4.79
N PHE A 181 -9.13 3.86 5.60
CA PHE A 181 -8.10 3.06 6.24
C PHE A 181 -7.10 2.49 5.23
N PHE A 182 -7.59 1.80 4.20
CA PHE A 182 -6.72 1.21 3.18
C PHE A 182 -6.05 2.27 2.29
N GLN A 183 -6.71 3.40 2.04
CA GLN A 183 -6.15 4.52 1.30
C GLN A 183 -4.95 5.12 2.02
N ASN A 184 -5.11 5.39 3.32
CA ASN A 184 -4.04 5.92 4.16
C ASN A 184 -2.87 4.93 4.24
N LEU A 185 -3.17 3.64 4.47
CA LEU A 185 -2.16 2.58 4.46
C LEU A 185 -1.35 2.58 3.16
N VAL A 186 -2.02 2.58 2.01
CA VAL A 186 -1.38 2.57 0.69
C VAL A 186 -0.55 3.84 0.46
N ASN A 187 -1.06 5.01 0.82
CA ASN A 187 -0.36 6.28 0.63
C ASN A 187 0.89 6.40 1.49
N GLN A 188 0.93 5.77 2.67
CA GLN A 188 2.11 5.76 3.53
C GLN A 188 3.11 4.69 3.09
N ALA A 189 2.63 3.49 2.72
CA ALA A 189 3.50 2.40 2.31
C ALA A 189 4.14 2.61 0.93
N VAL A 190 3.37 3.13 -0.03
CA VAL A 190 3.78 3.35 -1.41
C VAL A 190 3.24 4.72 -1.83
N PRO A 191 3.84 5.85 -1.41
CA PRO A 191 3.29 7.18 -1.69
C PRO A 191 3.06 7.40 -3.18
N PRO A 192 1.96 8.08 -3.56
CA PRO A 192 1.71 8.37 -4.96
C PRO A 192 2.82 9.27 -5.49
N GLU A 193 3.50 8.81 -6.52
CA GLU A 193 4.61 9.55 -7.08
C GLU A 193 4.09 10.58 -8.10
N ASN A 194 3.69 11.76 -7.63
CA ASN A 194 3.25 12.83 -8.53
C ASN A 194 4.46 13.57 -9.10
N ILE A 195 4.76 13.34 -10.38
CA ILE A 195 5.74 14.14 -11.11
C ILE A 195 5.17 15.56 -11.23
N SER A 196 5.76 16.51 -10.51
CA SER A 196 5.38 17.92 -10.61
C SER A 196 6.18 18.61 -11.73
N LEU A 197 5.64 19.73 -12.23
CA LEU A 197 6.36 20.58 -13.18
C LEU A 197 7.71 21.05 -12.59
N GLN A 198 7.78 21.26 -11.28
CA GLN A 198 9.02 21.61 -10.59
C GLN A 198 10.05 20.48 -10.63
N ASN A 199 9.63 19.22 -10.54
CA ASN A 199 10.55 18.08 -10.69
C ASN A 199 11.18 18.05 -12.08
N LEU A 200 10.39 18.30 -13.14
CA LEU A 200 10.90 18.37 -14.51
C LEU A 200 11.89 19.52 -14.69
N LYS A 201 11.55 20.72 -14.21
CA LYS A 201 12.42 21.90 -14.24
C LYS A 201 13.74 21.65 -13.52
N GLN A 202 13.68 21.06 -12.32
CA GLN A 202 14.85 20.74 -11.53
C GLN A 202 15.72 19.69 -12.22
N ALA A 203 15.13 18.65 -12.82
CA ALA A 203 15.90 17.62 -13.52
C ALA A 203 16.65 18.18 -14.74
N ILE A 204 16.02 19.02 -15.55
CA ILE A 204 16.71 19.66 -16.69
C ILE A 204 17.80 20.62 -16.20
N ARG A 205 17.54 21.38 -15.12
CA ARG A 205 18.56 22.23 -14.49
C ARG A 205 19.78 21.41 -14.05
N THR A 206 19.58 20.35 -13.27
CA THR A 206 20.65 19.47 -12.78
C THR A 206 21.39 18.80 -13.92
N ALA A 207 20.70 18.30 -14.95
CA ALA A 207 21.32 17.75 -16.15
C ALA A 207 22.22 18.77 -16.86
N THR A 208 21.75 20.02 -16.98
CA THR A 208 22.51 21.12 -17.60
C THR A 208 23.76 21.43 -16.80
N GLU A 209 23.63 21.60 -15.48
CA GLU A 209 24.76 21.91 -14.60
C GLU A 209 25.82 20.81 -14.63
N ASN A 210 25.41 19.54 -14.54
CA ASN A 210 26.31 18.40 -14.63
C ASN A 210 26.99 18.29 -16.00
N TYR A 211 26.25 18.52 -17.09
CA TYR A 211 26.81 18.52 -18.44
C TYR A 211 27.81 19.66 -18.63
N LEU A 212 27.51 20.88 -18.19
CA LEU A 212 28.42 22.02 -18.30
C LEU A 212 29.67 21.83 -17.44
N ALA A 213 29.53 21.28 -16.23
CA ALA A 213 30.66 20.94 -15.36
C ALA A 213 31.57 19.90 -16.02
N TRP A 214 31.00 18.82 -16.56
CA TRP A 214 31.75 17.81 -17.30
C TRP A 214 32.43 18.39 -18.56
N ARG A 215 31.73 19.25 -19.30
CA ARG A 215 32.22 19.82 -20.57
C ARG A 215 33.30 20.87 -20.36
N GLY A 216 33.32 21.55 -19.20
CA GLY A 216 34.30 22.57 -18.82
C GLY A 216 34.45 23.71 -19.83
N ASN A 217 35.60 24.39 -19.85
CA ASN A 217 35.90 25.50 -20.77
C ASN A 217 36.36 25.05 -22.17
N GLY A 218 36.21 23.77 -22.53
CA GLY A 218 36.52 23.24 -23.85
C GLY A 218 38.02 23.02 -24.06
N ARG A 219 38.51 21.83 -23.70
CA ARG A 219 39.84 21.34 -24.13
C ARG A 219 39.86 19.86 -24.54
N GLY A 220 38.69 19.29 -24.85
CA GLY A 220 38.62 17.94 -25.43
C GLY A 220 38.77 17.99 -26.95
N PHE A 221 39.59 17.10 -27.51
CA PHE A 221 39.89 16.97 -28.96
C PHE A 221 38.64 16.85 -29.86
N PHE A 222 37.50 16.42 -29.29
CA PHE A 222 36.25 16.11 -30.01
C PHE A 222 35.15 17.19 -29.88
N HIS A 223 35.40 18.32 -29.21
CA HIS A 223 34.37 19.35 -28.99
C HIS A 223 34.74 20.67 -29.67
N ARG A 224 34.49 20.76 -30.98
CA ARG A 224 34.60 22.03 -31.73
C ARG A 224 33.36 22.89 -31.50
N GLY A 225 33.54 24.10 -30.97
CA GLY A 225 32.49 25.11 -30.84
C GLY A 225 31.61 25.03 -29.58
N ASN A 226 30.61 25.92 -29.51
CA ASN A 226 29.69 26.05 -28.37
C ASN A 226 28.29 25.45 -28.59
N THR A 227 28.00 24.91 -29.77
CA THR A 227 26.68 24.37 -30.15
C THR A 227 26.05 23.45 -29.09
N GLY A 228 26.83 22.54 -28.49
CA GLY A 228 26.32 21.67 -27.43
C GLY A 228 26.03 22.37 -26.11
N LYS A 229 26.80 23.41 -25.74
CA LYS A 229 26.55 24.25 -24.56
C LYS A 229 25.33 25.14 -24.79
N ASP A 230 25.28 25.79 -25.94
CA ASP A 230 24.20 26.70 -26.31
C ASP A 230 22.87 25.93 -26.36
N ARG A 231 22.86 24.73 -26.95
CA ARG A 231 21.70 23.82 -26.90
C ARG A 231 21.26 23.51 -25.47
N ALA A 232 22.20 23.18 -24.58
CA ALA A 232 21.87 22.84 -23.20
C ALA A 232 21.30 24.04 -22.42
N LEU A 233 21.93 25.21 -22.56
CA LEU A 233 21.50 26.46 -21.93
C LEU A 233 20.15 26.95 -22.46
N ASN A 234 19.94 26.90 -23.78
CA ASN A 234 18.68 27.28 -24.40
C ASN A 234 17.55 26.36 -23.92
N PHE A 235 17.78 25.04 -23.94
CA PHE A 235 16.79 24.07 -23.48
C PHE A 235 16.48 24.22 -21.98
N ARG A 236 17.48 24.50 -21.15
CA ARG A 236 17.25 24.81 -19.72
C ARG A 236 16.36 26.03 -19.55
N THR A 237 16.66 27.12 -20.26
CA THR A 237 15.90 28.37 -20.19
C THR A 237 14.47 28.17 -20.66
N GLU A 238 14.29 27.43 -21.76
CA GLU A 238 13.00 27.06 -22.31
C GLU A 238 12.14 26.28 -21.30
N ILE A 239 12.68 25.21 -20.70
CA ILE A 239 11.96 24.41 -19.71
C ILE A 239 11.71 25.19 -18.41
N ASN A 240 12.64 26.04 -17.98
CA ASN A 240 12.46 26.89 -16.80
C ASN A 240 11.28 27.86 -16.97
N ASN A 241 11.13 28.41 -18.17
CA ASN A 241 10.08 29.38 -18.51
C ASN A 241 8.76 28.70 -18.97
N TYR A 242 8.71 27.37 -19.02
CA TYR A 242 7.52 26.63 -19.39
C TYR A 242 6.38 26.88 -18.39
N ASN A 243 5.20 27.21 -18.91
CA ASN A 243 4.00 27.60 -18.15
C ASN A 243 2.76 26.72 -18.43
N GLY A 244 2.88 25.69 -19.27
CA GLY A 244 1.82 24.71 -19.52
C GLY A 244 1.71 23.61 -18.45
N THR A 245 0.96 22.55 -18.73
CA THR A 245 0.78 21.44 -17.79
C THR A 245 2.06 20.61 -17.64
N THR A 246 2.19 19.86 -16.54
CA THR A 246 3.32 18.92 -16.35
C THR A 246 3.42 17.94 -17.52
N SER A 247 2.29 17.36 -17.95
CA SER A 247 2.23 16.39 -19.04
C SER A 247 2.70 16.95 -20.38
N ASP A 248 2.25 18.17 -20.71
CA ASP A 248 2.69 18.85 -21.94
C ASP A 248 4.18 19.15 -21.87
N CYS A 249 4.68 19.58 -20.71
CA CYS A 249 6.11 19.81 -20.50
C CYS A 249 6.94 18.54 -20.72
N TRP A 250 6.50 17.39 -20.23
CA TRP A 250 7.20 16.13 -20.49
C TRP A 250 7.14 15.67 -21.93
N ARG A 251 5.97 15.75 -22.57
CA ARG A 251 5.83 15.44 -24.00
C ARG A 251 6.77 16.33 -24.81
N HIS A 252 6.83 17.60 -24.47
CA HIS A 252 7.78 18.56 -25.06
C HIS A 252 9.22 18.12 -24.85
N ILE A 253 9.63 17.83 -23.60
CA ILE A 253 11.00 17.38 -23.30
C ILE A 253 11.36 16.11 -24.07
N ALA A 254 10.51 15.08 -24.01
CA ALA A 254 10.73 13.78 -24.64
C ALA A 254 10.84 13.89 -26.17
N ASN A 255 10.03 14.74 -26.79
CA ASN A 255 10.08 15.00 -28.23
C ASN A 255 11.33 15.79 -28.61
N THR A 256 11.70 16.83 -27.85
CA THR A 256 12.87 17.66 -28.16
C THR A 256 14.18 16.86 -28.05
N ILE A 257 14.34 16.04 -27.00
CA ILE A 257 15.60 15.29 -26.81
C ILE A 257 15.72 14.05 -27.70
N ARG A 258 14.63 13.65 -28.37
CA ARG A 258 14.63 12.55 -29.36
C ARG A 258 15.64 12.80 -30.47
N ASP A 259 15.77 14.06 -30.88
CA ASP A 259 16.60 14.49 -32.00
C ASP A 259 18.01 14.94 -31.56
N TYR A 260 18.29 14.86 -30.25
CA TYR A 260 19.61 15.17 -29.73
C TYR A 260 20.59 13.97 -29.89
N PRO A 261 21.90 14.23 -29.87
CA PRO A 261 22.92 13.17 -29.96
C PRO A 261 22.75 12.07 -28.91
N ARG A 262 22.99 10.80 -29.28
CA ARG A 262 22.72 9.60 -28.45
C ARG A 262 23.98 8.84 -27.98
N HIS A 263 25.16 9.43 -28.14
CA HIS A 263 26.44 8.85 -27.74
C HIS A 263 26.74 9.05 -26.24
N ASN A 264 27.79 8.43 -25.73
CA ASN A 264 28.29 8.67 -24.37
C ASN A 264 28.58 10.16 -24.13
N HIS A 265 28.38 10.61 -22.89
CA HIS A 265 28.49 12.01 -22.46
C HIS A 265 27.75 13.05 -23.35
N SER A 266 26.76 12.63 -24.15
CA SER A 266 25.83 13.57 -24.78
C SER A 266 25.01 14.29 -23.72
N TYR A 267 24.49 15.48 -24.05
CA TYR A 267 23.55 16.17 -23.15
C TYR A 267 22.33 15.28 -22.81
N THR A 268 21.85 14.44 -23.74
CA THR A 268 20.79 13.46 -23.47
C THR A 268 21.17 12.44 -22.40
N SER A 269 22.43 12.00 -22.33
CA SER A 269 22.91 11.08 -21.31
C SER A 269 22.82 11.70 -19.91
N PHE A 270 23.14 12.99 -19.78
CA PHE A 270 22.99 13.73 -18.53
C PHE A 270 21.51 13.93 -18.15
N ILE A 271 20.64 14.20 -19.13
CA ILE A 271 19.18 14.30 -18.90
C ILE A 271 18.63 12.97 -18.38
N LEU A 272 18.93 11.85 -19.05
CA LEU A 272 18.49 10.51 -18.63
C LEU A 272 18.99 10.16 -17.22
N ASN A 273 20.23 10.52 -16.89
CA ASN A 273 20.74 10.32 -15.53
C ASN A 273 19.99 11.17 -14.49
N SER A 274 19.62 12.41 -14.83
CA SER A 274 18.86 13.25 -13.91
C SER A 274 17.40 12.80 -13.75
N PHE A 275 16.81 12.21 -14.78
CA PHE A 275 15.44 11.67 -14.72
C PHE A 275 15.29 10.54 -13.71
N LYS A 276 16.35 9.75 -13.46
CA LYS A 276 16.34 8.72 -12.40
C LYS A 276 16.04 9.27 -11.01
N ASN A 277 16.26 10.58 -10.80
CA ASN A 277 16.07 11.24 -9.51
C ASN A 277 14.70 11.94 -9.39
N ILE A 278 13.86 11.88 -10.42
CA ILE A 278 12.48 12.39 -10.34
C ILE A 278 11.64 11.37 -9.58
N PRO A 279 11.02 11.73 -8.44
CA PRO A 279 10.05 10.87 -7.77
C PRO A 279 8.93 10.49 -8.75
N GLY A 280 8.66 9.20 -8.95
CA GLY A 280 7.63 8.73 -9.89
C GLY A 280 8.10 8.35 -11.26
N LEU A 281 9.34 8.71 -11.61
CA LEU A 281 9.87 8.39 -12.91
C LEU A 281 10.84 7.21 -12.81
N ARG A 282 10.40 6.03 -13.29
CA ARG A 282 11.22 4.82 -13.24
C ARG A 282 11.96 4.59 -14.54
N LEU A 283 13.27 4.83 -14.50
CA LEU A 283 14.23 4.40 -15.51
C LEU A 283 15.11 3.28 -14.96
N ARG A 284 15.74 2.49 -15.84
CA ARG A 284 16.73 1.49 -15.41
C ARG A 284 17.87 2.17 -14.65
N ASN A 285 18.33 1.55 -13.56
CA ASN A 285 19.45 2.04 -12.76
C ASN A 285 20.79 1.81 -13.45
N LEU A 286 21.04 2.57 -14.52
CA LEU A 286 22.28 2.56 -15.31
C LEU A 286 22.91 3.96 -15.28
N ASP A 287 24.23 4.05 -15.36
CA ASP A 287 24.88 5.32 -15.71
C ASP A 287 24.83 5.52 -17.23
N TYR A 288 23.95 6.42 -17.67
CA TYR A 288 23.73 6.70 -19.09
C TYR A 288 24.89 7.40 -19.76
N THR A 289 25.93 7.85 -19.03
CA THR A 289 27.13 8.43 -19.64
C THR A 289 28.13 7.39 -20.11
N LEU A 290 28.00 6.12 -19.69
CA LEU A 290 28.92 5.05 -20.08
C LEU A 290 28.76 4.63 -21.54
N ASP A 291 29.80 3.98 -22.07
CA ASP A 291 29.86 3.51 -23.47
C ASP A 291 29.63 1.99 -23.62
N THR A 292 28.99 1.35 -22.65
CA THR A 292 28.72 -0.09 -22.70
C THR A 292 27.61 -0.43 -23.71
N ARG A 293 27.63 -1.66 -24.22
CA ARG A 293 26.61 -2.16 -25.17
C ARG A 293 25.19 -2.07 -24.60
N GLU A 294 25.04 -2.35 -23.31
CA GLU A 294 23.76 -2.28 -22.60
C GLU A 294 23.23 -0.84 -22.52
N VAL A 295 24.08 0.11 -22.11
CA VAL A 295 23.71 1.52 -22.01
C VAL A 295 23.37 2.08 -23.39
N LYS A 296 24.14 1.73 -24.43
CA LYS A 296 23.82 2.10 -25.82
C LYS A 296 22.43 1.63 -26.22
N LYS A 297 22.11 0.34 -26.04
CA LYS A 297 20.79 -0.20 -26.36
C LYS A 297 19.66 0.54 -25.63
N GLU A 298 19.85 0.81 -24.34
CA GLU A 298 18.83 1.50 -23.55
C GLU A 298 18.64 2.97 -23.96
N ARG A 299 19.73 3.72 -24.24
CA ARG A 299 19.63 5.08 -24.80
C ARG A 299 18.83 5.09 -26.10
N TYR A 300 19.10 4.15 -27.01
CA TYR A 300 18.36 4.05 -28.26
C TYR A 300 16.89 3.69 -28.06
N ARG A 301 16.56 2.81 -27.11
CA ARG A 301 15.17 2.46 -26.76
C ARG A 301 14.41 3.66 -26.21
N LEU A 302 15.00 4.37 -25.23
CA LEU A 302 14.39 5.53 -24.58
C LEU A 302 14.19 6.69 -25.56
N LEU A 303 15.24 7.05 -26.31
CA LEU A 303 15.20 8.14 -27.29
C LEU A 303 14.50 7.75 -28.59
N GLY A 304 14.23 6.46 -28.83
CA GLY A 304 13.48 5.95 -29.99
C GLY A 304 11.96 5.98 -29.84
N GLY A 305 11.44 6.66 -28.81
CA GLY A 305 10.00 6.74 -28.51
C GLY A 305 9.62 6.19 -27.13
N GLY A 306 10.53 5.45 -26.47
CA GLY A 306 10.28 4.91 -25.13
C GLY A 306 9.95 5.96 -24.08
N LEU A 307 10.56 7.15 -24.13
CA LEU A 307 10.22 8.26 -23.22
C LEU A 307 8.82 8.82 -23.46
N SER A 308 8.39 8.94 -24.72
CA SER A 308 7.08 9.47 -25.08
C SER A 308 5.94 8.52 -24.72
N GLN A 309 6.25 7.24 -24.51
CA GLN A 309 5.30 6.24 -24.00
C GLN A 309 5.15 6.28 -22.47
N ILE A 310 6.03 6.99 -21.77
CA ILE A 310 5.88 7.19 -20.32
C ILE A 310 4.80 8.23 -20.11
N ASN A 311 3.63 7.79 -19.63
CA ASN A 311 2.59 8.70 -19.19
C ASN A 311 3.00 9.30 -17.84
N ILE A 312 3.08 10.63 -17.79
CA ILE A 312 3.38 11.38 -16.56
C ILE A 312 2.21 12.27 -16.10
N ALA A 313 1.10 12.27 -16.86
CA ALA A 313 -0.12 12.99 -16.52
C ALA A 313 -1.00 12.09 -15.68
N GLU A 314 -1.54 12.66 -14.60
CA GLU A 314 -2.48 12.02 -13.67
C GLU A 314 -1.82 10.88 -12.87
N GLN A 315 -2.27 10.71 -11.62
CA GLN A 315 -1.93 9.49 -10.89
C GLN A 315 -2.40 8.32 -11.72
N GLN A 316 -1.46 7.59 -12.32
CA GLN A 316 -1.79 6.34 -12.96
C GLN A 316 -2.27 5.41 -11.85
N ALA A 317 -3.54 5.01 -11.92
CA ALA A 317 -4.19 4.10 -10.99
C ALA A 317 -3.22 2.97 -10.59
N ARG A 318 -2.83 2.93 -9.33
CA ARG A 318 -1.87 1.94 -8.83
C ARG A 318 -2.62 0.63 -8.61
N ASN A 319 -2.14 -0.42 -9.27
CA ASN A 319 -2.57 -1.78 -8.97
C ASN A 319 -1.56 -2.40 -7.99
N LEU A 320 -1.90 -2.38 -6.72
CA LEU A 320 -1.04 -2.80 -5.62
C LEU A 320 -1.43 -4.19 -5.13
N ARG A 321 -0.42 -4.99 -4.79
CA ARG A 321 -0.59 -6.30 -4.16
C ARG A 321 0.01 -6.27 -2.76
N ALA A 322 -0.78 -6.65 -1.77
CA ALA A 322 -0.31 -6.82 -0.41
C ALA A 322 -0.41 -8.29 0.02
N ILE A 323 0.53 -8.72 0.85
CA ILE A 323 0.39 -9.96 1.62
C ILE A 323 0.10 -9.58 3.08
N ILE A 324 -0.88 -10.23 3.68
CA ILE A 324 -1.25 -10.07 5.08
C ILE A 324 -0.70 -11.27 5.84
N LEU A 325 -0.01 -11.01 6.95
CA LEU A 325 0.55 -12.02 7.84
C LEU A 325 0.08 -11.74 9.27
N GLY A 326 -0.45 -12.77 9.92
CA GLY A 326 -0.92 -12.77 11.31
C GLY A 326 -1.13 -14.21 11.77
N ASN A 327 -1.45 -14.45 13.04
CA ASN A 327 -2.00 -15.73 13.48
C ASN A 327 -3.43 -15.91 12.90
N THR A 328 -4.02 -17.09 13.13
CA THR A 328 -5.37 -17.40 12.66
C THR A 328 -6.42 -16.45 13.23
N GLN A 329 -6.40 -16.20 14.54
CA GLN A 329 -7.40 -15.38 15.23
C GLN A 329 -7.35 -13.91 14.77
N SER A 330 -6.16 -13.32 14.73
CA SER A 330 -5.85 -11.98 14.24
C SER A 330 -6.27 -11.82 12.78
N GLN A 331 -6.00 -12.80 11.92
CA GLN A 331 -6.47 -12.77 10.53
C GLN A 331 -7.99 -12.82 10.41
N ARG A 332 -8.66 -13.68 11.19
CA ARG A 332 -10.12 -13.74 11.22
C ARG A 332 -10.73 -12.44 11.74
N LEU A 333 -10.19 -11.90 12.84
CA LEU A 333 -10.63 -10.62 13.41
C LEU A 333 -10.44 -9.48 12.42
N PHE A 334 -9.26 -9.40 11.78
CA PHE A 334 -8.99 -8.41 10.74
C PHE A 334 -9.97 -8.54 9.56
N TRP A 335 -10.27 -9.76 9.11
CA TRP A 335 -11.19 -10.01 7.99
C TRP A 335 -12.63 -9.62 8.35
N ARG A 336 -13.06 -10.04 9.54
CA ARG A 336 -14.38 -9.77 10.09
C ARG A 336 -14.60 -8.28 10.27
N ILE A 337 -13.62 -7.59 10.85
CA ILE A 337 -13.58 -6.14 10.91
C ILE A 337 -13.62 -5.63 9.47
N CYS A 338 -12.57 -5.81 8.66
CA CYS A 338 -12.42 -5.11 7.37
C CYS A 338 -13.49 -5.38 6.30
N PHE A 339 -14.17 -6.52 6.32
CA PHE A 339 -15.07 -6.93 5.23
C PHE A 339 -16.45 -7.38 5.68
N ASN A 340 -16.72 -7.45 6.99
CA ASN A 340 -17.96 -8.03 7.56
C ASN A 340 -18.29 -9.43 7.04
N GLU A 341 -17.27 -10.17 6.61
CA GLU A 341 -17.43 -11.52 6.11
C GLU A 341 -17.14 -12.48 7.25
N ASN A 342 -18.02 -13.46 7.43
CA ASN A 342 -17.61 -14.68 8.10
C ASN A 342 -16.50 -15.29 7.24
N GLU A 343 -15.50 -15.87 7.89
CA GLU A 343 -14.31 -16.49 7.31
C GLU A 343 -14.56 -17.04 5.89
N PRO A 344 -13.69 -16.80 4.89
CA PRO A 344 -13.80 -17.53 3.64
C PRO A 344 -13.74 -19.03 3.96
N ALA A 345 -14.86 -19.72 3.75
CA ALA A 345 -15.07 -21.10 4.15
C ALA A 345 -13.87 -21.96 3.73
N GLY A 346 -13.11 -22.46 4.70
CA GLY A 346 -12.01 -23.38 4.47
C GLY A 346 -10.67 -22.73 4.12
N PHE A 347 -10.05 -22.08 5.11
CA PHE A 347 -8.58 -22.13 5.17
C PHE A 347 -8.17 -23.59 5.43
N SER A 348 -8.12 -24.39 4.36
CA SER A 348 -7.36 -25.64 4.37
C SER A 348 -5.93 -25.32 4.82
N THR A 349 -5.18 -26.34 5.22
CA THR A 349 -3.72 -26.27 5.47
C THR A 349 -2.91 -25.65 4.31
N THR A 350 -3.54 -25.33 3.17
CA THR A 350 -2.96 -24.67 1.99
C THR A 350 -3.67 -23.39 1.52
N GLY A 351 -4.69 -22.88 2.23
CA GLY A 351 -5.60 -21.84 1.71
C GLY A 351 -5.03 -20.41 1.71
N ILE A 352 -5.00 -19.78 0.53
CA ILE A 352 -4.76 -18.34 0.36
C ILE A 352 -6.11 -17.69 0.03
N ALA A 353 -6.59 -16.75 0.84
CA ALA A 353 -7.74 -15.93 0.47
C ALA A 353 -7.28 -14.63 -0.19
N THR A 354 -8.07 -14.11 -1.13
CA THR A 354 -7.75 -12.88 -1.85
C THR A 354 -8.94 -11.93 -1.81
N LYS A 355 -8.68 -10.66 -1.49
CA LYS A 355 -9.68 -9.58 -1.52
C LYS A 355 -9.13 -8.38 -2.26
N THR A 356 -9.94 -7.79 -3.12
CA THR A 356 -9.59 -6.54 -3.80
C THR A 356 -10.48 -5.41 -3.29
N VAL A 357 -9.85 -4.32 -2.88
CA VAL A 357 -10.52 -3.08 -2.50
C VAL A 357 -10.19 -2.02 -3.56
N ASN A 358 -11.23 -1.36 -4.07
CA ASN A 358 -11.08 -0.18 -4.91
C ASN A 358 -10.95 1.04 -4.00
N LEU A 359 -9.93 1.86 -4.26
CA LEU A 359 -9.53 3.01 -3.47
C LEU A 359 -9.77 4.31 -4.26
N GLN A 360 -9.45 5.45 -3.66
CA GLN A 360 -9.50 6.75 -4.35
C GLN A 360 -8.49 6.78 -5.51
N ASN A 361 -8.64 7.73 -6.43
CA ASN A 361 -7.77 7.89 -7.60
C ASN A 361 -7.67 6.63 -8.48
N ASN A 362 -8.72 5.79 -8.48
CA ASN A 362 -8.80 4.50 -9.16
C ASN A 362 -7.71 3.49 -8.73
N ASP A 363 -7.03 3.71 -7.61
CA ASP A 363 -6.10 2.73 -7.06
C ASP A 363 -6.86 1.43 -6.70
N ARG A 364 -6.17 0.30 -6.83
CA ARG A 364 -6.70 -1.02 -6.47
C ARG A 364 -5.70 -1.73 -5.60
N LEU A 365 -6.14 -2.13 -4.41
CA LEU A 365 -5.34 -2.94 -3.49
C LEU A 365 -5.88 -4.36 -3.49
N THR A 366 -5.07 -5.31 -3.97
CA THR A 366 -5.35 -6.75 -3.86
C THR A 366 -4.56 -7.32 -2.70
N MET A 367 -5.26 -7.73 -1.65
CA MET A 367 -4.70 -8.34 -0.45
C MET A 367 -4.80 -9.85 -0.55
N MET A 368 -3.71 -10.52 -0.20
CA MET A 368 -3.64 -11.97 -0.09
C MET A 368 -3.39 -12.31 1.38
N THR A 369 -4.28 -13.08 1.99
CA THR A 369 -4.05 -13.66 3.32
C THR A 369 -3.56 -15.08 3.18
N THR A 370 -2.99 -15.58 4.26
CA THR A 370 -2.49 -16.95 4.38
C THR A 370 -3.38 -17.72 5.38
N ALA A 371 -3.11 -19.00 5.62
CA ALA A 371 -3.99 -19.86 6.41
C ALA A 371 -3.76 -19.78 7.94
N GLY A 372 -3.11 -18.73 8.45
CA GLY A 372 -2.73 -18.59 9.87
C GLY A 372 -1.53 -19.44 10.32
N GLN A 373 -0.93 -20.24 9.42
CA GLN A 373 0.17 -21.19 9.71
C GLN A 373 1.57 -20.54 9.68
N GLU A 374 1.63 -19.25 9.42
CA GLU A 374 2.82 -18.40 9.29
C GLU A 374 3.61 -18.31 10.59
N ARG A 375 2.95 -18.60 11.71
CA ARG A 375 3.55 -18.77 13.03
C ARG A 375 4.64 -19.85 13.10
N PHE A 376 4.80 -20.69 12.10
CA PHE A 376 5.84 -21.73 12.05
C PHE A 376 6.92 -21.48 11.00
N ARG A 377 6.90 -20.33 10.31
CA ARG A 377 7.70 -20.15 9.09
C ARG A 377 8.55 -18.89 9.13
N VAL A 378 9.73 -18.99 8.51
CA VAL A 378 10.51 -17.84 8.07
C VAL A 378 9.80 -17.22 6.86
N PHE A 379 9.64 -15.90 6.85
CA PHE A 379 9.12 -15.18 5.69
C PHE A 379 10.28 -14.81 4.78
N THR A 380 10.55 -15.66 3.78
CA THR A 380 11.58 -15.43 2.76
C THR A 380 10.94 -14.90 1.48
N ARG A 381 11.77 -14.30 0.61
CA ARG A 381 11.33 -13.67 -0.66
C ARG A 381 10.32 -14.48 -1.50
N PRO A 382 10.39 -15.82 -1.60
CA PRO A 382 9.38 -16.62 -2.30
C PRO A 382 7.94 -16.45 -1.79
N LEU A 383 7.73 -16.26 -0.48
CA LEU A 383 6.40 -16.14 0.12
C LEU A 383 5.68 -14.86 -0.32
N TYR A 384 6.43 -13.76 -0.42
CA TYR A 384 5.91 -12.44 -0.75
C TYR A 384 6.43 -11.92 -2.10
N ARG A 385 6.81 -12.83 -3.01
CA ARG A 385 7.51 -12.51 -4.28
C ARG A 385 6.78 -11.48 -5.14
N ASN A 386 5.45 -11.51 -5.12
CA ASN A 386 4.59 -10.62 -5.89
C ASN A 386 3.93 -9.52 -5.05
N ALA A 387 4.24 -9.45 -3.75
CA ALA A 387 3.73 -8.42 -2.87
C ALA A 387 4.56 -7.14 -3.01
N GLN A 388 3.87 -6.02 -3.11
CA GLN A 388 4.40 -4.67 -3.07
C GLN A 388 4.29 -4.06 -1.67
N ILE A 389 3.49 -4.66 -0.78
CA ILE A 389 3.34 -4.28 0.62
C ILE A 389 3.26 -5.56 1.46
N ILE A 390 3.96 -5.60 2.60
CA ILE A 390 3.76 -6.62 3.63
C ILE A 390 2.97 -5.96 4.76
N ILE A 391 1.81 -6.51 5.09
CA ILE A 391 0.95 -6.03 6.18
C ILE A 391 1.03 -7.06 7.29
N LEU A 392 1.62 -6.68 8.41
CA LEU A 392 1.57 -7.46 9.65
C LEU A 392 0.36 -7.01 10.47
N ILE A 393 -0.41 -7.96 10.95
CA ILE A 393 -1.58 -7.70 11.80
C ILE A 393 -1.40 -8.42 13.13
N GLY A 394 -1.89 -7.85 14.22
CA GLY A 394 -1.82 -8.48 15.54
C GLY A 394 -1.73 -7.48 16.68
N ASP A 395 -1.42 -7.98 17.87
CA ASP A 395 -1.03 -7.15 19.02
C ASP A 395 0.46 -6.73 18.96
N ASN A 396 0.95 -5.98 19.94
CA ASN A 396 2.33 -5.50 19.93
C ASN A 396 3.38 -6.63 20.02
N ASP A 397 3.08 -7.71 20.73
CA ASP A 397 4.00 -8.84 20.90
C ASP A 397 4.00 -9.69 19.61
N GLU A 398 2.82 -9.95 19.04
CA GLU A 398 2.63 -10.67 17.78
C GLU A 398 3.31 -9.94 16.61
N LEU A 399 3.10 -8.63 16.48
CA LEU A 399 3.70 -7.82 15.40
C LEU A 399 5.22 -7.87 15.43
N ARG A 400 5.82 -7.81 16.63
CA ARG A 400 7.28 -7.88 16.81
C ARG A 400 7.82 -9.25 16.44
N ASP A 401 7.14 -10.30 16.88
CA ASP A 401 7.50 -11.67 16.57
C ASP A 401 7.44 -11.94 15.05
N LEU A 402 6.33 -11.57 14.39
CA LEU A 402 6.17 -11.70 12.93
C LEU A 402 7.24 -10.93 12.16
N ALA A 403 7.49 -9.67 12.55
CA ALA A 403 8.49 -8.83 11.89
C ALA A 403 9.90 -9.42 11.99
N SER A 404 10.24 -10.05 13.12
CA SER A 404 11.54 -10.70 13.34
C SER A 404 11.83 -11.88 12.40
N ARG A 405 10.79 -12.43 11.75
CA ARG A 405 10.88 -13.62 10.87
C ARG A 405 11.00 -13.25 9.39
N ILE A 406 10.91 -11.97 9.05
CA ILE A 406 11.11 -11.47 7.69
C ILE A 406 12.61 -11.50 7.35
N GLN A 407 12.97 -12.24 6.31
CA GLN A 407 14.34 -12.35 5.80
C GLN A 407 14.41 -11.94 4.33
N ASP A 408 15.59 -11.44 3.94
CA ASP A 408 15.92 -11.05 2.55
C ASP A 408 14.92 -10.05 1.94
N ASN A 409 14.40 -9.12 2.75
CA ASN A 409 13.48 -8.09 2.28
C ASN A 409 14.25 -6.88 1.72
N ASP A 410 14.56 -6.94 0.43
CA ASP A 410 15.42 -5.94 -0.23
C ASP A 410 14.75 -4.57 -0.48
N SER A 411 13.44 -4.40 -0.22
CA SER A 411 12.75 -3.10 -0.46
C SER A 411 11.24 -3.09 -0.22
N VAL A 412 10.59 -4.19 0.17
CA VAL A 412 9.12 -4.19 0.31
C VAL A 412 8.72 -3.48 1.61
N PRO A 413 7.90 -2.42 1.55
CA PRO A 413 7.43 -1.73 2.74
C PRO A 413 6.65 -2.67 3.66
N VAL A 414 7.01 -2.66 4.95
CA VAL A 414 6.32 -3.40 6.01
C VAL A 414 5.45 -2.43 6.80
N VAL A 415 4.16 -2.73 6.90
CA VAL A 415 3.17 -1.96 7.67
C VAL A 415 2.73 -2.79 8.86
N TRP A 416 2.62 -2.17 10.03
CA TRP A 416 2.03 -2.80 11.22
C TRP A 416 0.62 -2.26 11.44
N VAL A 417 -0.34 -3.17 11.51
CA VAL A 417 -1.75 -2.87 11.81
C VAL A 417 -2.08 -3.53 13.14
N ARG A 418 -2.24 -2.71 14.18
CA ARG A 418 -2.63 -3.20 15.49
C ARG A 418 -4.12 -3.47 15.54
N LEU A 419 -4.52 -4.66 15.98
CA LEU A 419 -5.93 -5.01 16.17
C LEU A 419 -6.47 -4.45 17.49
N PRO A 420 -7.79 -4.20 17.59
CA PRO A 420 -8.41 -3.84 18.85
C PRO A 420 -8.31 -5.03 19.83
N ASN A 421 -8.04 -4.71 21.09
CA ASN A 421 -7.99 -5.67 22.19
C ASN A 421 -9.39 -6.00 22.68
#